data_AF-A0A354WXB2-F1
#
_entry.id   AF-A0A354WXB2-F1
#
_cell.length_a   1.000
_cell.length_b   1.000
_cell.length_c   1.000
_cell.angle_alpha   90.00
_cell.angle_beta   90.00
_cell.angle_gamma   90.00
#
_symmetry.space_group_name_H-M   'P 1'
#
loop_
_entity.id
_entity.type
_entity.pdbx_description
1 polymer ?
#
loop_
_entity_poly.entity_id
_entity_poly.type
_entity_poly.pdbx_seq_one_letter_code
_entity_poly.pdbx_strand_id
1 'polypeptide(L)'
;MKKIWLSLLITLGWLSGVNAADLWVEAENFAHKGGWKVDQQFMDLMGSPYLIAHGMGVPVEDAWTEVTFPEKGEYYVYVRTYNWTSPWKDGEGPGKFSLSVGGKKLVSPLGSEGSAWMWQVAGKLSVKKVNTVVKLHDLTGFDGRCDAIYFTTEQGDVPPSDVKALEAFRRKALGIPDVAPDAGDYDLVVVGAGIAGMSAAVSAARLGCKVALINDRPIVGGNNSSDIRVHLGGRIEEGIYKELGGLQKEFGPV
;
A
#
# COMPACT_ATOMS: atom_id res chain seq x y z
N MET A 1 74.19 -6.61 -14.04
CA MET A 1 72.80 -6.57 -14.55
C MET A 1 71.85 -6.41 -13.37
N LYS A 2 71.45 -5.18 -13.04
CA LYS A 2 70.50 -4.90 -11.94
C LYS A 2 69.11 -4.72 -12.55
N LYS A 3 68.20 -5.66 -12.27
CA LYS A 3 66.79 -5.58 -12.68
C LYS A 3 66.06 -4.64 -11.72
N ILE A 4 65.62 -3.49 -12.23
CA ILE A 4 64.74 -2.56 -11.52
C ILE A 4 63.33 -3.14 -11.62
N TRP A 5 62.74 -3.49 -10.48
CA TRP A 5 61.32 -3.85 -10.38
C TRP A 5 60.51 -2.57 -10.18
N LEU A 6 59.70 -2.23 -11.18
CA LEU A 6 58.75 -1.12 -11.11
C LEU A 6 57.43 -1.67 -10.55
N SER A 7 57.15 -1.40 -9.28
CA SER A 7 55.89 -1.77 -8.65
C SER A 7 54.80 -0.79 -9.07
N LEU A 8 53.86 -1.23 -9.92
CA LEU A 8 52.65 -0.47 -10.27
C LEU A 8 51.67 -0.55 -9.10
N LEU A 9 51.47 0.55 -8.36
CA LEU A 9 50.37 0.66 -7.40
C LEU A 9 49.07 0.89 -8.18
N ILE A 10 48.23 -0.14 -8.27
CA ILE A 10 46.84 0.01 -8.70
C ILE A 10 46.02 0.40 -7.47
N THR A 11 45.69 1.67 -7.34
CA THR A 11 44.71 2.14 -6.36
C THR A 11 43.31 1.75 -6.86
N LEU A 12 42.71 0.70 -6.28
CA LEU A 12 41.28 0.45 -6.39
C LEU A 12 40.55 1.61 -5.69
N GLY A 13 40.15 2.62 -6.46
CA GLY A 13 39.21 3.63 -5.99
C GLY A 13 37.86 2.95 -5.73
N TRP A 14 37.46 2.89 -4.47
CA TRP A 14 36.06 2.62 -4.12
C TRP A 14 35.23 3.80 -4.62
N LEU A 15 34.67 3.66 -5.82
CA LEU A 15 33.57 4.51 -6.28
C LEU A 15 32.36 4.17 -5.43
N SER A 16 32.27 4.79 -4.24
CA SER A 16 30.99 4.95 -3.56
C SER A 16 30.14 5.83 -4.46
N GLY A 17 29.31 5.19 -5.30
CA GLY A 17 28.28 5.88 -6.05
C GLY A 17 27.44 6.68 -5.07
N VAL A 18 27.34 7.98 -5.29
CA VAL A 18 26.39 8.84 -4.58
C VAL A 18 25.02 8.49 -5.17
N ASN A 19 24.40 7.42 -4.68
CA ASN A 19 23.02 7.12 -5.00
C ASN A 19 22.14 8.12 -4.25
N ALA A 20 21.16 8.69 -4.95
CA ALA A 20 20.11 9.46 -4.32
C ALA A 20 19.42 8.61 -3.25
N ALA A 21 19.09 9.23 -2.12
CA ALA A 21 18.40 8.57 -1.04
C ALA A 21 16.89 8.75 -1.20
N ASP A 22 16.14 7.66 -1.07
CA ASP A 22 14.70 7.65 -1.23
C ASP A 22 13.99 6.90 -0.09
N LEU A 23 12.70 7.18 0.07
CA LEU A 23 11.83 6.48 1.00
C LEU A 23 10.42 6.39 0.41
N TRP A 24 9.95 5.16 0.24
CA TRP A 24 8.59 4.84 -0.17
C TRP A 24 7.72 4.48 1.04
N VAL A 25 6.57 5.14 1.19
CA VAL A 25 5.63 4.90 2.28
C VAL A 25 4.24 4.62 1.73
N GLU A 26 3.77 3.40 1.94
CA GLU A 26 2.42 2.95 1.60
C GLU A 26 1.41 3.42 2.65
N ALA A 27 0.39 4.15 2.23
CA ALA A 27 -0.57 4.75 3.15
C ALA A 27 -1.42 3.68 3.87
N GLU A 28 -1.80 2.61 3.16
CA GLU A 28 -2.54 1.48 3.72
C GLU A 28 -1.80 0.81 4.89
N ASN A 29 -0.47 0.89 4.88
CA ASN A 29 0.43 0.35 5.89
C ASN A 29 0.68 1.30 7.08
N PHE A 30 -0.04 2.43 7.16
CA PHE A 30 0.01 3.28 8.34
C PHE A 30 -0.41 2.49 9.59
N ALA A 31 0.44 2.54 10.62
CA ALA A 31 0.23 1.83 11.87
C ALA A 31 -1.03 2.30 12.61
N HIS A 32 -1.32 3.60 12.52
CA HIS A 32 -2.51 4.21 13.08
C HIS A 32 -3.32 4.84 11.96
N LYS A 33 -4.52 4.32 11.71
CA LYS A 33 -5.39 4.82 10.63
C LYS A 33 -6.32 5.95 11.08
N GLY A 34 -6.43 6.20 12.39
CA GLY A 34 -7.39 7.17 12.92
C GLY A 34 -8.80 6.84 12.40
N GLY A 35 -9.44 7.83 11.78
CA GLY A 35 -10.72 7.62 11.11
C GLY A 35 -10.62 7.22 9.63
N TRP A 36 -9.42 7.23 9.04
CA TRP A 36 -9.20 6.73 7.68
C TRP A 36 -9.44 5.23 7.57
N LYS A 37 -9.85 4.77 6.39
CA LYS A 37 -10.10 3.36 6.08
C LYS A 37 -9.23 2.92 4.91
N VAL A 38 -8.91 1.63 4.86
CA VAL A 38 -8.23 1.05 3.69
C VAL A 38 -9.29 0.69 2.67
N ASP A 39 -9.14 1.19 1.46
CA ASP A 39 -9.91 0.77 0.29
C ASP A 39 -9.01 -0.05 -0.63
N GLN A 40 -9.53 -1.21 -1.03
CA GLN A 40 -8.85 -2.24 -1.80
C GLN A 40 -9.75 -2.80 -2.92
N GLN A 41 -10.88 -2.14 -3.24
CA GLN A 41 -11.89 -2.68 -4.16
C GLN A 41 -11.50 -2.61 -5.65
N PHE A 42 -10.44 -1.87 -5.99
CA PHE A 42 -10.03 -1.62 -7.39
C PHE A 42 -8.51 -1.71 -7.61
N MET A 43 -7.82 -2.54 -6.81
CA MET A 43 -6.36 -2.70 -6.91
C MET A 43 -5.90 -3.09 -8.31
N ASP A 44 -6.65 -3.94 -9.03
CA ASP A 44 -6.30 -4.37 -10.40
C ASP A 44 -6.34 -3.24 -11.42
N LEU A 45 -7.12 -2.18 -11.15
CA LEU A 45 -7.23 -1.01 -12.03
C LEU A 45 -6.29 0.11 -11.63
N MET A 46 -6.00 0.24 -10.33
CA MET A 46 -5.24 1.38 -9.78
C MET A 46 -3.78 1.03 -9.43
N GLY A 47 -3.45 -0.26 -9.31
CA GLY A 47 -2.13 -0.77 -8.97
C GLY A 47 -1.84 -0.91 -7.47
N SER A 48 -2.70 -0.40 -6.59
CA SER A 48 -2.48 -0.43 -5.13
C SER A 48 -3.76 -0.12 -4.32
N PRO A 49 -3.85 -0.59 -3.06
CA PRO A 49 -4.84 -0.11 -2.11
C PRO A 49 -4.44 1.28 -1.59
N TYR A 50 -5.35 1.96 -0.89
CA TYR A 50 -5.12 3.34 -0.43
C TYR A 50 -5.90 3.64 0.84
N LEU A 51 -5.54 4.73 1.53
CA LEU A 51 -6.34 5.29 2.61
C LEU A 51 -7.38 6.26 2.08
N ILE A 52 -8.61 6.13 2.60
CA ILE A 52 -9.75 7.01 2.32
C ILE A 52 -10.30 7.64 3.61
N ALA A 53 -10.53 8.96 3.58
CA ALA A 53 -11.10 9.73 4.68
C ALA A 53 -12.64 9.89 4.53
N HIS A 54 -13.37 8.83 4.87
CA HIS A 54 -14.84 8.84 4.79
C HIS A 54 -15.48 9.36 6.09
N GLY A 55 -15.57 10.68 6.21
CA GLY A 55 -16.10 11.36 7.40
C GLY A 55 -17.52 11.91 7.26
N MET A 56 -18.18 11.67 6.12
CA MET A 56 -19.50 12.23 5.78
C MET A 56 -19.57 13.75 5.93
N GLY A 57 -18.50 14.45 5.54
CA GLY A 57 -18.38 15.90 5.62
C GLY A 57 -17.87 16.46 6.95
N VAL A 58 -17.48 15.59 7.88
CA VAL A 58 -16.76 15.94 9.10
C VAL A 58 -15.34 15.38 9.00
N PRO A 59 -14.28 16.20 9.15
CA PRO A 59 -12.92 15.70 9.10
C PRO A 59 -12.69 14.53 10.06
N VAL A 60 -12.08 13.46 9.56
CA VAL A 60 -11.76 12.27 10.36
C VAL A 60 -10.45 12.45 11.14
N GLU A 61 -10.26 11.65 12.20
CA GLU A 61 -9.02 11.63 12.95
C GLU A 61 -7.81 11.26 12.07
N ASP A 62 -6.67 11.92 12.31
CA ASP A 62 -5.44 11.75 11.56
C ASP A 62 -4.97 10.28 11.48
N ALA A 63 -4.51 9.88 10.29
CA ALA A 63 -3.72 8.67 10.12
C ALA A 63 -2.24 9.01 10.27
N TRP A 64 -1.46 8.13 10.92
CA TRP A 64 -0.01 8.31 11.06
C TRP A 64 0.78 7.01 11.16
N THR A 65 2.07 7.12 10.86
CA THR A 65 3.04 6.05 11.07
C THR A 65 4.43 6.63 11.33
N GLU A 66 5.28 5.85 12.00
CA GLU A 66 6.70 6.15 12.17
C GLU A 66 7.47 5.68 10.95
N VAL A 67 8.39 6.50 10.48
CA VAL A 67 9.26 6.19 9.34
C VAL A 67 10.72 6.45 9.70
N THR A 68 11.60 5.73 9.02
CA THR A 68 13.05 5.91 9.11
C THR A 68 13.57 6.34 7.76
N PHE A 69 13.99 7.59 7.63
CA PHE A 69 14.69 8.07 6.44
C PHE A 69 16.08 7.44 6.35
N PRO A 70 16.56 7.10 5.14
CA PRO A 70 17.90 6.53 4.95
C PRO A 70 19.01 7.49 5.41
N GLU A 71 18.82 8.80 5.19
CA GLU A 71 19.78 9.82 5.62
C GLU A 71 19.14 11.18 5.92
N LYS A 72 19.93 12.06 6.55
CA LYS A 72 19.54 13.47 6.77
C LYS A 72 19.76 14.24 5.47
N GLY A 73 18.86 15.13 5.12
CA GLY A 73 18.97 15.88 3.87
C GLY A 73 17.75 16.73 3.55
N GLU A 74 17.77 17.39 2.40
CA GLU A 74 16.58 17.98 1.80
C GLU A 74 15.93 16.94 0.89
N TYR A 75 14.65 16.67 1.11
CA TYR A 75 13.84 15.75 0.34
C TYR A 75 12.74 16.50 -0.41
N TYR A 76 12.52 16.12 -1.65
CA TYR A 76 11.34 16.39 -2.44
C TYR A 76 10.27 15.38 -2.09
N VAL A 77 9.05 15.86 -1.87
CA VAL A 77 7.94 15.03 -1.37
C VAL A 77 6.83 15.00 -2.40
N TYR A 78 6.39 13.80 -2.74
CA TYR A 78 5.31 13.54 -3.67
C TYR A 78 4.25 12.66 -3.00
N VAL A 79 2.99 12.91 -3.30
CA VAL A 79 1.87 12.12 -2.79
C VAL A 79 1.05 11.62 -3.97
N ARG A 80 0.80 10.31 -4.04
CA ARG A 80 -0.10 9.73 -5.03
C ARG A 80 -1.53 9.81 -4.51
N THR A 81 -2.37 10.52 -5.26
CA THR A 81 -3.75 10.85 -4.86
C THR A 81 -4.63 11.04 -6.09
N TYR A 82 -5.93 11.15 -5.88
CA TYR A 82 -6.91 11.36 -6.94
C TYR A 82 -8.06 12.27 -6.49
N ASN A 83 -8.36 13.31 -7.28
CA ASN A 83 -9.63 14.02 -7.20
C ASN A 83 -10.76 13.12 -7.70
N TRP A 84 -11.45 12.48 -6.77
CA TRP A 84 -12.48 11.52 -7.09
C TRP A 84 -13.68 12.09 -7.84
N THR A 85 -13.94 13.40 -7.74
CA THR A 85 -15.07 14.03 -8.44
C THR A 85 -14.79 14.39 -9.89
N SER A 86 -13.53 14.27 -10.34
CA SER A 86 -13.10 14.67 -11.68
C SER A 86 -13.85 14.02 -12.84
N PRO A 87 -14.42 12.80 -12.74
CA PRO A 87 -15.22 12.24 -13.84
C PRO A 87 -16.54 12.97 -14.07
N TRP A 88 -17.03 13.71 -13.06
CA TRP A 88 -18.34 14.36 -13.09
C TRP A 88 -18.28 15.89 -13.05
N LYS A 89 -17.16 16.45 -12.57
CA LYS A 89 -17.01 17.90 -12.41
C LYS A 89 -15.57 18.34 -12.64
N ASP A 90 -15.41 19.31 -13.53
CA ASP A 90 -14.17 20.06 -13.66
C ASP A 90 -14.00 21.03 -12.48
N GLY A 91 -12.82 20.98 -11.85
CA GLY A 91 -12.44 21.89 -10.76
C GLY A 91 -11.97 21.17 -9.50
N GLU A 92 -11.89 21.93 -8.41
CA GLU A 92 -11.40 21.39 -7.14
C GLU A 92 -12.33 20.33 -6.55
N GLY A 93 -11.75 19.18 -6.24
CA GLY A 93 -12.41 18.09 -5.54
C GLY A 93 -12.62 18.35 -4.05
N PRO A 94 -13.64 17.72 -3.45
CA PRO A 94 -13.93 17.86 -2.02
C PRO A 94 -13.03 16.99 -1.15
N GLY A 95 -12.35 15.96 -1.68
CA GLY A 95 -11.46 15.06 -0.95
C GLY A 95 -10.10 15.67 -0.60
N LYS A 96 -10.11 16.78 0.14
CA LYS A 96 -8.91 17.55 0.49
C LYS A 96 -8.27 17.00 1.75
N PHE A 97 -6.95 16.84 1.72
CA PHE A 97 -6.16 16.52 2.90
C PHE A 97 -4.84 17.29 2.90
N SER A 98 -4.07 17.16 3.97
CA SER A 98 -2.70 17.67 4.02
C SER A 98 -1.76 16.67 4.68
N LEU A 99 -0.46 16.84 4.40
CA LEU A 99 0.61 15.98 4.90
C LEU A 99 1.44 16.76 5.92
N SER A 100 1.83 16.12 7.02
CA SER A 100 2.89 16.62 7.89
C SER A 100 3.95 15.56 8.16
N VAL A 101 5.20 16.02 8.33
CA VAL A 101 6.33 15.15 8.64
C VAL A 101 7.15 15.77 9.77
N GLY A 102 7.32 15.04 10.87
CA GLY A 102 8.00 15.55 12.07
C GLY A 102 7.37 16.82 12.65
N GLY A 103 6.04 16.95 12.53
CA GLY A 103 5.29 18.13 12.96
C GLY A 103 5.34 19.32 11.99
N LYS A 104 6.14 19.25 10.91
CA LYS A 104 6.13 20.27 9.85
C LYS A 104 5.03 19.95 8.85
N LYS A 105 4.03 20.83 8.74
CA LYS A 105 3.01 20.78 7.68
C LYS A 105 3.64 21.11 6.32
N LEU A 106 3.30 20.31 5.32
CA LEU A 106 3.74 20.45 3.92
C LEU A 106 2.67 21.16 3.08
N VAL A 107 2.85 21.22 1.74
CA VAL A 107 1.90 21.87 0.82
C VAL A 107 0.49 21.28 1.00
N SER A 108 -0.51 22.16 0.91
CA SER A 108 -1.91 21.87 1.20
C SER A 108 -2.81 22.84 0.41
N PRO A 109 -3.99 22.42 -0.07
CA PRO A 109 -4.54 21.06 0.00
C PRO A 109 -3.92 20.10 -1.02
N LEU A 110 -3.92 18.81 -0.69
CA LEU A 110 -3.69 17.70 -1.62
C LEU A 110 -5.03 17.02 -1.93
N GLY A 111 -5.11 16.31 -3.05
CA GLY A 111 -6.26 15.49 -3.42
C GLY A 111 -7.43 16.22 -4.09
N SER A 112 -7.38 17.55 -4.22
CA SER A 112 -8.40 18.34 -4.92
C SER A 112 -8.19 18.48 -6.43
N GLU A 113 -7.06 18.03 -6.96
CA GLU A 113 -6.69 18.27 -8.36
C GLU A 113 -6.47 16.96 -9.14
N GLY A 114 -6.48 17.08 -10.47
CA GLY A 114 -6.25 15.97 -11.40
C GLY A 114 -7.53 15.32 -11.92
N SER A 115 -7.38 14.54 -12.99
CA SER A 115 -8.46 13.76 -13.62
C SER A 115 -8.26 12.24 -13.52
N ALA A 116 -7.14 11.82 -12.93
CA ALA A 116 -6.76 10.43 -12.69
C ALA A 116 -5.87 10.35 -11.44
N TRP A 117 -5.52 9.15 -11.03
CA TRP A 117 -4.45 8.94 -10.05
C TRP A 117 -3.15 9.56 -10.53
N MET A 118 -2.59 10.46 -9.73
CA MET A 118 -1.40 11.22 -10.09
C MET A 118 -0.54 11.52 -8.87
N TRP A 119 0.72 11.82 -9.13
CA TRP A 119 1.65 12.36 -8.14
C TRP A 119 1.46 13.87 -8.01
N GLN A 120 1.06 14.32 -6.83
CA GLN A 120 1.00 15.73 -6.47
C GLN A 120 2.24 16.12 -5.65
N VAL A 121 2.78 17.29 -5.93
CA VAL A 121 3.95 17.83 -5.20
C VAL A 121 3.49 18.29 -3.82
N ALA A 122 3.95 17.60 -2.77
CA ALA A 122 3.74 18.00 -1.38
C ALA A 122 4.80 19.00 -0.89
N GLY A 123 5.85 19.27 -1.67
CA GLY A 123 6.83 20.31 -1.42
C GLY A 123 8.18 19.77 -0.95
N LYS A 124 8.88 20.53 -0.09
CA LYS A 124 10.23 20.21 0.39
C LYS A 124 10.29 20.02 1.90
N LEU A 125 11.06 19.02 2.32
CA LEU A 125 11.28 18.67 3.72
C LEU A 125 12.78 18.62 4.02
N SER A 126 13.21 19.32 5.08
CA SER A 126 14.56 19.16 5.63
C SER A 126 14.52 18.15 6.77
N VAL A 127 15.07 16.96 6.54
CA VAL A 127 15.12 15.85 7.49
C VAL A 127 16.36 16.02 8.38
N LYS A 128 16.13 16.41 9.64
CA LYS A 128 17.19 16.55 10.66
C LYS A 128 17.33 15.32 11.55
N LYS A 129 16.22 14.62 11.76
CA LYS A 129 16.12 13.34 12.50
C LYS A 129 15.58 12.31 11.51
N VAL A 130 16.32 11.22 11.34
CA VAL A 130 15.96 10.15 10.40
C VAL A 130 14.69 9.42 10.85
N ASN A 131 14.50 9.25 12.16
CA ASN A 131 13.27 8.70 12.72
C ASN A 131 12.29 9.84 12.97
N THR A 132 11.12 9.77 12.35
CA THR A 132 10.09 10.79 12.47
C THR A 132 8.70 10.21 12.19
N VAL A 133 7.67 11.02 12.40
CA VAL A 133 6.29 10.64 12.15
C VAL A 133 5.80 11.30 10.87
N VAL A 134 5.14 10.53 10.02
CA VAL A 134 4.37 11.01 8.86
C VAL A 134 2.89 10.96 9.22
N LYS A 135 2.15 12.05 8.97
CA LYS A 135 0.71 12.15 9.27
C LYS A 135 -0.09 12.68 8.09
N LEU A 136 -1.26 12.08 7.87
CA LEU A 136 -2.30 12.57 6.98
C LEU A 136 -3.39 13.26 7.80
N HIS A 137 -3.73 14.47 7.40
CA HIS A 137 -4.77 15.28 8.02
C HIS A 137 -5.91 15.45 7.03
N ASP A 138 -7.06 14.87 7.32
CA ASP A 138 -8.27 15.14 6.56
C ASP A 138 -8.71 16.59 6.81
N LEU A 139 -9.11 17.28 5.73
CA LEU A 139 -9.55 18.67 5.80
C LEU A 139 -11.06 18.82 5.62
N THR A 140 -11.75 17.78 5.15
CA THR A 140 -13.15 17.91 4.70
C THR A 140 -14.08 16.79 5.12
N GLY A 141 -13.58 15.57 5.39
CA GLY A 141 -14.45 14.41 5.63
C GLY A 141 -15.13 13.89 4.36
N PHE A 142 -14.68 14.32 3.17
CA PHE A 142 -15.29 13.97 1.89
C PHE A 142 -14.35 13.16 1.00
N ASP A 143 -13.92 12.01 1.51
CA ASP A 143 -13.21 10.98 0.76
C ASP A 143 -11.88 11.47 0.17
N GLY A 144 -11.08 12.16 0.99
CA GLY A 144 -9.66 12.37 0.66
C GLY A 144 -8.95 11.03 0.49
N ARG A 145 -8.11 10.90 -0.54
CA ARG A 145 -7.47 9.63 -0.93
C ARG A 145 -5.97 9.76 -0.94
N CYS A 146 -5.26 8.89 -0.23
CA CYS A 146 -3.81 8.85 -0.25
C CYS A 146 -3.37 7.40 -0.46
N ASP A 147 -2.67 7.15 -1.55
CA ASP A 147 -2.12 5.84 -1.89
C ASP A 147 -0.70 5.69 -1.32
N ALA A 148 0.22 6.53 -1.77
CA ALA A 148 1.61 6.45 -1.38
C ALA A 148 2.23 7.84 -1.20
N ILE A 149 3.27 7.89 -0.37
CA ILE A 149 4.09 9.08 -0.16
C ILE A 149 5.52 8.70 -0.52
N TYR A 150 6.10 9.45 -1.45
CA TYR A 150 7.46 9.24 -1.91
C TYR A 150 8.33 10.43 -1.51
N PHE A 151 9.47 10.13 -0.92
CA PHE A 151 10.51 11.08 -0.56
C PHE A 151 11.76 10.76 -1.36
N THR A 152 12.39 11.75 -1.98
CA THR A 152 13.66 11.58 -2.69
C THR A 152 14.55 12.80 -2.50
N THR A 153 15.87 12.61 -2.42
CA THR A 153 16.84 13.71 -2.46
C THR A 153 17.07 14.23 -3.89
N GLU A 154 16.62 13.50 -4.92
CA GLU A 154 16.77 13.88 -6.32
C GLU A 154 15.60 14.75 -6.79
N GLN A 155 15.93 15.94 -7.29
CA GLN A 155 14.91 16.87 -7.78
C GLN A 155 14.30 16.35 -9.09
N GLY A 156 12.97 16.18 -9.11
CA GLY A 156 12.26 15.79 -10.32
C GLY A 156 12.21 14.29 -10.58
N ASP A 157 12.76 13.48 -9.67
CA ASP A 157 12.55 12.02 -9.64
C ASP A 157 11.13 11.70 -9.16
N VAL A 158 10.16 11.93 -10.05
CA VAL A 158 8.74 11.65 -9.78
C VAL A 158 8.48 10.20 -10.17
N PRO A 159 7.85 9.37 -9.31
CA PRO A 159 7.54 8.00 -9.67
C PRO A 159 6.56 7.96 -10.87
N PRO A 160 6.57 6.87 -11.66
CA PRO A 160 5.70 6.75 -12.82
C PRO A 160 4.23 6.66 -12.40
N SER A 161 3.34 7.10 -13.30
CA SER A 161 1.87 6.95 -13.11
C SER A 161 1.29 5.77 -13.89
N ASP A 162 2.00 5.25 -14.89
CA ASP A 162 1.61 4.02 -15.60
C ASP A 162 1.62 2.83 -14.63
N VAL A 163 0.59 2.00 -14.66
CA VAL A 163 0.37 0.93 -13.65
C VAL A 163 1.52 -0.07 -13.63
N LYS A 164 2.02 -0.51 -14.80
CA LYS A 164 3.11 -1.50 -14.87
C LYS A 164 4.44 -0.90 -14.46
N ALA A 165 4.73 0.32 -14.90
CA ALA A 165 5.94 1.02 -14.50
C ALA A 165 5.95 1.32 -12.99
N LEU A 166 4.79 1.68 -12.43
CA LEU A 166 4.61 1.90 -11.00
C LEU A 166 4.76 0.62 -10.20
N GLU A 167 4.21 -0.49 -10.66
CA GLU A 167 4.41 -1.80 -10.02
C GLU A 167 5.90 -2.13 -9.94
N ALA A 168 6.64 -2.01 -11.04
CA ALA A 168 8.09 -2.25 -11.06
C ALA A 168 8.86 -1.31 -10.12
N PHE A 169 8.49 -0.02 -10.12
CA PHE A 169 9.07 0.97 -9.22
C PHE A 169 8.83 0.61 -7.74
N ARG A 170 7.58 0.30 -7.39
CA ARG A 170 7.16 -0.09 -6.03
C ARG A 170 7.89 -1.34 -5.55
N ARG A 171 7.98 -2.37 -6.40
CA ARG A 171 8.70 -3.62 -6.07
C ARG A 171 10.15 -3.35 -5.73
N LYS A 172 10.83 -2.53 -6.54
CA LYS A 172 12.21 -2.11 -6.29
C LYS A 172 12.33 -1.35 -4.97
N ALA A 173 11.45 -0.37 -4.72
CA ALA A 173 11.48 0.45 -3.51
C ALA A 173 11.23 -0.35 -2.23
N LEU A 174 10.40 -1.39 -2.30
CA LEU A 174 10.07 -2.26 -1.16
C LEU A 174 10.97 -3.50 -1.04
N GLY A 175 11.93 -3.69 -1.95
CA GLY A 175 12.76 -4.90 -1.99
C GLY A 175 11.98 -6.19 -2.28
N ILE A 176 10.85 -6.08 -2.99
CA ILE A 176 10.04 -7.23 -3.40
C ILE A 176 10.69 -7.86 -4.64
N PRO A 177 11.01 -9.17 -4.62
CA PRO A 177 11.70 -9.83 -5.74
C PRO A 177 10.78 -9.92 -6.96
N ASP A 178 11.27 -9.68 -8.18
CA ASP A 178 10.44 -9.72 -9.41
C ASP A 178 9.70 -11.06 -9.61
N VAL A 179 10.33 -12.15 -9.19
CA VAL A 179 9.75 -13.48 -9.20
C VAL A 179 9.32 -13.83 -7.78
N ALA A 180 8.08 -14.30 -7.62
CA ALA A 180 7.61 -14.79 -6.34
C ALA A 180 8.54 -15.93 -5.85
N PRO A 181 8.94 -15.94 -4.57
CA PRO A 181 9.77 -17.00 -4.04
C PRO A 181 9.03 -18.34 -4.15
N ASP A 182 9.79 -19.42 -4.36
CA ASP A 182 9.24 -20.76 -4.32
C ASP A 182 8.71 -21.06 -2.91
N ALA A 183 7.41 -21.36 -2.82
CA ALA A 183 6.73 -21.70 -1.58
C ALA A 183 6.75 -23.22 -1.29
N GLY A 184 7.33 -24.02 -2.18
CA GLY A 184 7.39 -25.47 -2.11
C GLY A 184 6.11 -26.17 -2.59
N ASP A 185 6.09 -27.50 -2.42
CA ASP A 185 4.99 -28.34 -2.91
C ASP A 185 3.79 -28.37 -1.95
N TYR A 186 2.59 -28.36 -2.52
CA TYR A 186 1.31 -28.47 -1.81
C TYR A 186 0.41 -29.46 -2.55
N ASP A 187 -0.42 -30.19 -1.81
CA ASP A 187 -1.41 -31.11 -2.41
C ASP A 187 -2.58 -30.34 -3.03
N LEU A 188 -2.86 -29.14 -2.51
CA LEU A 188 -3.89 -28.24 -3.01
C LEU A 188 -3.48 -26.78 -2.83
N VAL A 189 -3.60 -26.00 -3.90
CA VAL A 189 -3.50 -24.54 -3.86
C VAL A 189 -4.88 -23.94 -4.06
N VAL A 190 -5.32 -23.12 -3.11
CA VAL A 190 -6.58 -22.38 -3.16
C VAL A 190 -6.28 -20.90 -3.33
N VAL A 191 -6.82 -20.29 -4.38
CA VAL A 191 -6.64 -18.87 -4.69
C VAL A 191 -7.93 -18.11 -4.36
N GLY A 192 -7.83 -17.17 -3.42
CA GLY A 192 -8.92 -16.37 -2.88
C GLY A 192 -9.45 -16.92 -1.57
N ALA A 193 -9.34 -16.14 -0.49
CA ALA A 193 -9.85 -16.51 0.84
C ALA A 193 -11.27 -15.97 1.09
N GLY A 194 -12.15 -16.04 0.09
CA GLY A 194 -13.59 -15.91 0.29
C GLY A 194 -14.20 -17.12 0.98
N ILE A 195 -15.51 -17.10 1.29
CA ILE A 195 -16.20 -18.24 1.93
C ILE A 195 -15.95 -19.55 1.19
N ALA A 196 -16.06 -19.56 -0.14
CA ALA A 196 -15.82 -20.77 -0.94
C ALA A 196 -14.36 -21.27 -0.82
N GLY A 197 -13.38 -20.37 -0.90
CA GLY A 197 -11.96 -20.73 -0.79
C GLY A 197 -11.56 -21.17 0.61
N MET A 198 -12.05 -20.47 1.64
CA MET A 198 -11.90 -20.91 3.04
C MET A 198 -12.53 -22.28 3.26
N SER A 199 -13.74 -22.51 2.74
CA SER A 199 -14.41 -23.81 2.81
C SER A 199 -13.59 -24.92 2.16
N ALA A 200 -13.08 -24.67 0.94
CA ALA A 200 -12.26 -25.64 0.22
C ALA A 200 -10.95 -25.93 0.96
N ALA A 201 -10.25 -24.89 1.42
CA ALA A 201 -8.97 -25.01 2.10
C ALA A 201 -9.10 -25.79 3.42
N VAL A 202 -10.09 -25.44 4.25
CA VAL A 202 -10.33 -26.12 5.54
C VAL A 202 -10.77 -27.57 5.32
N SER A 203 -11.64 -27.83 4.35
CA SER A 203 -12.09 -29.18 4.04
C SER A 203 -10.94 -30.07 3.57
N ALA A 204 -10.10 -29.59 2.65
CA ALA A 204 -8.94 -30.33 2.18
C ALA A 204 -7.90 -30.58 3.28
N ALA A 205 -7.63 -29.57 4.12
CA ALA A 205 -6.73 -29.73 5.26
C ALA A 205 -7.25 -30.79 6.25
N ARG A 206 -8.56 -30.83 6.51
CA ARG A 206 -9.19 -31.86 7.37
C ARG A 206 -9.11 -33.27 6.77
N LEU A 207 -8.98 -33.39 5.45
CA LEU A 207 -8.77 -34.65 4.75
C LEU A 207 -7.28 -35.03 4.64
N GLY A 208 -6.38 -34.26 5.25
CA GLY A 208 -4.95 -34.55 5.32
C GLY A 208 -4.10 -33.90 4.23
N CYS A 209 -4.67 -33.06 3.37
CA CYS A 209 -3.89 -32.34 2.35
C CYS A 209 -3.03 -31.23 2.99
N LYS A 210 -1.80 -31.05 2.49
CA LYS A 210 -1.01 -29.84 2.69
C LYS A 210 -1.56 -28.75 1.77
N VAL A 211 -2.22 -27.75 2.35
CA VAL A 211 -2.94 -26.70 1.58
C VAL A 211 -2.20 -25.36 1.61
N ALA A 212 -2.04 -24.73 0.45
CA ALA A 212 -1.72 -23.30 0.35
C ALA A 212 -3.00 -22.50 0.11
N LEU A 213 -3.28 -21.51 0.96
CA LEU A 213 -4.36 -20.53 0.75
C LEU A 213 -3.73 -19.18 0.43
N ILE A 214 -3.95 -18.72 -0.80
CA ILE A 214 -3.41 -17.45 -1.31
C ILE A 214 -4.54 -16.42 -1.30
N ASN A 215 -4.28 -15.24 -0.73
CA ASN A 215 -5.23 -14.14 -0.68
C ASN A 215 -4.53 -12.83 -1.01
N ASP A 216 -5.20 -11.99 -1.77
CA ASP A 216 -4.74 -10.67 -2.21
C ASP A 216 -4.95 -9.57 -1.14
N ARG A 217 -5.69 -9.88 -0.07
CA ARG A 217 -6.04 -8.95 1.02
C ARG A 217 -5.56 -9.46 2.37
N PRO A 218 -5.29 -8.57 3.35
CA PRO A 218 -4.84 -8.98 4.68
C PRO A 218 -5.94 -9.63 5.54
N ILE A 219 -7.20 -9.62 5.07
CA ILE A 219 -8.37 -10.14 5.79
C ILE A 219 -9.07 -11.17 4.90
N VAL A 220 -9.40 -12.32 5.50
CA VAL A 220 -10.18 -13.39 4.87
C VAL A 220 -11.69 -13.12 4.96
N GLY A 221 -12.49 -13.84 4.17
CA GLY A 221 -13.95 -13.75 4.15
C GLY A 221 -14.53 -13.24 2.84
N GLY A 222 -13.71 -12.74 1.90
CA GLY A 222 -14.24 -12.23 0.64
C GLY A 222 -15.13 -11.02 0.88
N ASN A 223 -16.35 -11.01 0.35
CA ASN A 223 -17.32 -9.95 0.68
C ASN A 223 -17.82 -10.02 2.13
N ASN A 224 -17.69 -11.17 2.78
CA ASN A 224 -18.07 -11.38 4.19
C ASN A 224 -16.99 -10.96 5.19
N SER A 225 -15.89 -10.40 4.72
CA SER A 225 -14.80 -9.93 5.57
C SER A 225 -15.22 -8.70 6.40
N SER A 226 -14.49 -8.42 7.49
CA SER A 226 -14.80 -7.31 8.41
C SER A 226 -14.67 -5.91 7.80
N ASP A 227 -14.00 -5.79 6.67
CA ASP A 227 -13.83 -4.57 5.87
C ASP A 227 -14.94 -4.36 4.83
N ILE A 228 -15.48 -5.42 4.21
CA ILE A 228 -16.56 -5.31 3.19
C ILE A 228 -17.96 -5.47 3.82
N ARG A 229 -18.08 -6.32 4.84
CA ARG A 229 -19.27 -6.45 5.70
C ARG A 229 -20.57 -6.81 4.97
N VAL A 230 -20.50 -7.50 3.84
CA VAL A 230 -21.68 -8.19 3.31
C VAL A 230 -21.94 -9.37 4.24
N HIS A 231 -23.06 -9.38 4.95
CA HIS A 231 -23.34 -10.45 5.91
C HIS A 231 -23.50 -11.82 5.22
N LEU A 232 -23.13 -12.89 5.93
CA LEU A 232 -23.35 -14.26 5.47
C LEU A 232 -24.85 -14.59 5.57
N GLY A 233 -25.64 -14.08 4.62
CA GLY A 233 -27.09 -14.20 4.61
C GLY A 233 -27.55 -15.27 3.64
N GLY A 234 -27.64 -16.52 4.10
CA GLY A 234 -28.10 -17.64 3.29
C GLY A 234 -28.71 -18.75 4.15
N ARG A 235 -29.59 -19.58 3.54
CA ARG A 235 -30.06 -20.79 4.21
C ARG A 235 -29.02 -21.88 4.05
N ILE A 236 -28.60 -22.46 5.17
CA ILE A 236 -27.74 -23.64 5.21
C ILE A 236 -28.60 -24.88 5.46
N GLU A 237 -28.02 -26.06 5.24
CA GLU A 237 -28.70 -27.35 5.51
C GLU A 237 -29.96 -27.58 4.65
N GLU A 238 -30.04 -26.92 3.50
CA GLU A 238 -31.12 -27.06 2.52
C GLU A 238 -30.83 -28.21 1.53
N GLY A 239 -31.86 -28.99 1.20
CA GLY A 239 -31.77 -30.05 0.21
C GLY A 239 -31.04 -31.33 0.67
N ILE A 240 -30.42 -32.03 -0.28
CA ILE A 240 -29.93 -33.42 -0.12
C ILE A 240 -28.63 -33.49 0.68
N TYR A 241 -27.80 -32.43 0.65
CA TYR A 241 -26.46 -32.42 1.26
C TYR A 241 -26.38 -31.42 2.42
N LYS A 242 -27.14 -31.70 3.50
CA LYS A 242 -27.28 -30.75 4.62
C LYS A 242 -25.95 -30.39 5.26
N GLU A 243 -25.08 -31.38 5.44
CA GLU A 243 -23.75 -31.22 6.06
C GLU A 243 -22.83 -30.25 5.29
N LEU A 244 -23.08 -30.01 4.00
CA LEU A 244 -22.29 -29.08 3.19
C LEU A 244 -22.36 -27.65 3.75
N GLY A 245 -23.47 -27.27 4.38
CA GLY A 245 -23.67 -25.97 5.01
C GLY A 245 -23.13 -25.87 6.44
N GLY A 246 -22.68 -26.99 7.03
CA GLY A 246 -22.20 -27.02 8.42
C GLY A 246 -20.91 -26.23 8.61
N LEU A 247 -20.02 -26.25 7.61
CA LEU A 247 -18.74 -25.55 7.67
C LEU A 247 -18.90 -24.02 7.76
N GLN A 248 -19.98 -23.48 7.20
CA GLN A 248 -20.28 -22.05 7.17
C GLN A 248 -20.65 -21.54 8.57
N LYS A 249 -21.21 -22.40 9.43
CA LYS A 249 -21.46 -22.09 10.85
C LYS A 249 -20.16 -21.80 11.61
N GLU A 250 -19.02 -22.31 11.14
CA GLU A 250 -17.73 -22.06 11.76
C GLU A 250 -17.11 -20.71 11.37
N PHE A 251 -17.52 -20.14 10.23
CA PHE A 251 -16.94 -18.88 9.72
C PHE A 251 -17.69 -17.63 10.18
N GLY A 252 -18.98 -17.75 10.51
CA GLY A 252 -19.74 -16.64 11.05
C GLY A 252 -21.14 -17.07 11.48
N PRO A 253 -21.79 -16.29 12.37
CA PRO A 253 -23.20 -16.49 12.66
C PRO A 253 -24.00 -16.27 11.38
N VAL A 254 -24.80 -17.28 11.03
CA VAL A 254 -25.80 -17.21 9.95
C VAL A 254 -27.09 -16.62 10.51
#